data_AF-A0A0F9MP49-F1
#
_entry.id   AF-A0A0F9MP49-F1
#
_cell.length_a   1.000
_cell.length_b   1.000
_cell.length_c   1.000
_cell.angle_alpha   90.00
_cell.angle_beta   90.00
_cell.angle_gamma   90.00
#
_symmetry.space_group_name_H-M   'P 1'
#
loop_
_entity.id
_entity.type
_entity.pdbx_description
1 polymer ?
#
loop_
_entity_poly.entity_id
_entity_poly.type
_entity_poly.pdbx_seq_one_letter_code
_entity_poly.pdbx_strand_id
1 'polypeptide(L)'
;MPDLERKLERYPQLYSRIGFGHHYRPLEGDELTFVLTRHWRKLGLQLDDADFTDLQAVASIARITGGNFRLLHRLFVQIERIHKINELSLVTDDVVEAARSTLVIGAT
;
A
#
# COMPACT_ATOMS: atom_id res chain seq x y z
N MET A 1 -8.23 -7.01 -12.52
CA MET A 1 -6.75 -7.12 -12.68
C MET A 1 -6.47 -7.06 -14.17
N PRO A 2 -6.01 -5.92 -14.70
CA PRO A 2 -6.03 -5.65 -16.15
C PRO A 2 -5.26 -6.70 -16.97
N ASP A 3 -4.14 -7.20 -16.43
CA ASP A 3 -3.29 -8.16 -17.13
C ASP A 3 -3.89 -9.57 -17.24
N LEU A 4 -4.69 -9.99 -16.27
CA LEU A 4 -5.33 -11.30 -16.31
C LEU A 4 -6.51 -11.28 -17.28
N GLU A 5 -7.33 -10.22 -17.24
CA GLU A 5 -8.45 -10.01 -18.17
C GLU A 5 -7.96 -9.99 -19.62
N ARG A 6 -6.93 -9.20 -19.94
CA ARG A 6 -6.31 -9.16 -21.28
C ARG A 6 -5.72 -10.51 -21.74
N LYS A 7 -5.23 -11.33 -20.82
CA LYS A 7 -4.75 -12.68 -21.15
C LYS A 7 -5.92 -13.62 -21.44
N LEU A 8 -7.00 -13.52 -20.66
CA LEU A 8 -8.18 -14.36 -20.81
C LEU A 8 -8.98 -14.03 -22.08
N GLU A 9 -9.02 -12.76 -22.49
CA GLU A 9 -9.58 -12.34 -23.79
C GLU A 9 -8.95 -13.08 -24.98
N ARG A 10 -7.66 -13.46 -24.87
CA ARG A 10 -6.95 -14.22 -25.91
C ARG A 10 -7.29 -15.71 -25.95
N TYR A 11 -8.01 -16.23 -24.94
CA TYR A 11 -8.41 -17.64 -24.85
C TYR A 11 -9.92 -17.78 -24.61
N PRO A 12 -10.76 -17.60 -25.65
CA PRO A 12 -12.21 -17.58 -25.51
C PRO A 12 -12.80 -18.87 -24.91
N GLN A 13 -12.18 -20.03 -25.19
CA GLN A 13 -12.65 -21.32 -24.65
C GLN A 13 -12.43 -21.46 -23.14
N LEU A 14 -11.44 -20.75 -22.59
CA LEU A 14 -11.18 -20.70 -21.16
C LEU A 14 -12.05 -19.64 -20.49
N TYR A 15 -12.16 -18.46 -21.10
CA TYR A 15 -12.99 -17.37 -20.58
C TYR A 15 -14.45 -17.79 -20.43
N SER A 16 -14.99 -18.55 -21.39
CA SER A 16 -16.36 -19.08 -21.32
C SER A 16 -16.60 -20.08 -20.19
N ARG A 17 -15.53 -20.64 -19.59
CA ARG A 17 -15.60 -21.58 -18.46
C ARG A 17 -15.46 -20.90 -17.10
N ILE A 18 -15.17 -19.60 -17.07
CA ILE A 18 -15.07 -18.84 -15.83
C ILE A 18 -16.48 -18.45 -15.39
N GLY A 19 -17.03 -19.19 -14.43
CA GLY A 19 -18.38 -18.94 -13.90
C GLY A 19 -18.48 -17.76 -12.92
N PHE A 20 -17.36 -17.26 -12.42
CA PHE A 20 -17.32 -16.13 -11.48
C PHE A 20 -15.97 -15.41 -11.54
N GLY A 21 -16.02 -14.09 -11.36
CA GLY A 21 -14.84 -13.24 -11.20
C GLY A 21 -15.07 -12.26 -10.06
N HIS A 22 -14.13 -12.16 -9.12
CA HIS A 22 -14.19 -11.16 -8.06
C HIS A 22 -13.21 -10.03 -8.35
N HIS A 23 -13.73 -8.81 -8.44
CA HIS A 23 -12.90 -7.63 -8.63
C HIS A 23 -12.55 -7.01 -7.28
N TYR A 24 -11.28 -7.09 -6.89
CA TYR A 24 -10.77 -6.38 -5.72
C TYR A 24 -10.74 -4.87 -5.99
N ARG A 25 -11.34 -4.09 -5.09
CA ARG A 25 -11.31 -2.63 -5.14
C ARG A 25 -10.10 -2.10 -4.36
N PRO A 26 -9.62 -0.88 -4.67
CA PRO A 26 -8.68 -0.19 -3.79
C PRO A 26 -9.28 -0.04 -2.38
N LEU A 27 -8.40 0.05 -1.38
CA LEU A 27 -8.79 0.31 0.00
C LEU A 27 -9.29 1.76 0.13
N GLU A 28 -10.40 1.93 0.84
CA GLU A 28 -11.01 3.24 1.09
C GLU A 28 -11.24 3.46 2.59
N GLY A 29 -11.13 4.72 3.03
CA GLY A 29 -11.48 5.17 4.38
C GLY A 29 -11.01 4.22 5.49
N ASP A 30 -11.97 3.64 6.20
CA ASP A 30 -11.75 2.75 7.36
C ASP A 30 -10.94 1.49 7.02
N GLU A 31 -11.06 0.96 5.78
CA GLU A 31 -10.28 -0.21 5.36
C GLU A 31 -8.80 0.13 5.28
N LEU A 32 -8.48 1.32 4.77
CA LEU A 32 -7.10 1.81 4.71
C LEU A 32 -6.57 2.04 6.12
N THR A 33 -7.32 2.74 6.98
CA THR A 33 -6.94 2.98 8.38
C THR A 33 -6.66 1.65 9.10
N PHE A 34 -7.55 0.66 8.97
CA PHE A 34 -7.38 -0.66 9.55
C PHE A 34 -6.08 -1.35 9.13
N VAL A 35 -5.75 -1.28 7.83
CA VAL A 35 -4.51 -1.85 7.30
C VAL A 35 -3.29 -1.10 7.84
N LEU A 36 -3.33 0.24 7.88
CA LEU A 36 -2.23 1.08 8.36
C LEU A 36 -1.95 0.82 9.84
N THR A 37 -2.96 0.76 10.70
CA THR A 37 -2.81 0.43 12.13
C THR A 37 -2.06 -0.89 12.32
N ARG A 38 -2.39 -1.92 11.51
CA ARG A 38 -1.71 -3.22 11.58
C ARG A 38 -0.25 -3.15 11.13
N HIS A 39 0.05 -2.31 10.15
CA HIS A 39 1.42 -2.11 9.70
C HIS A 39 2.27 -1.32 10.70
N TRP A 40 1.73 -0.28 11.34
CA TRP A 40 2.40 0.42 12.45
C TRP A 40 2.77 -0.55 13.58
N ARG A 41 1.83 -1.42 13.97
CA ARG A 41 2.09 -2.46 14.99
C ARG A 41 3.21 -3.42 14.61
N LYS A 42 3.40 -3.73 13.32
CA LYS A 42 4.53 -4.55 12.86
C LYS A 42 5.88 -3.84 12.99
N LEU A 43 5.88 -2.51 12.94
CA LEU A 43 7.06 -1.69 13.21
C LEU A 43 7.32 -1.51 14.71
N GLY A 44 6.46 -2.07 15.57
CA GLY A 44 6.53 -1.86 17.03
C GLY A 44 5.96 -0.51 17.47
N LEU A 45 5.26 0.21 16.57
CA LEU A 45 4.67 1.52 16.83
C LEU A 45 3.16 1.39 17.06
N GLN A 46 2.58 2.38 17.74
CA GLN A 46 1.14 2.60 17.78
C GLN A 46 0.84 3.79 16.89
N LEU A 47 -0.22 3.68 16.08
CA LEU A 47 -0.70 4.81 15.29
C LEU A 47 -1.56 5.68 16.21
N ASP A 48 -1.18 6.95 16.37
CA ASP A 48 -1.96 7.93 17.12
C ASP A 48 -2.62 8.94 16.16
N ASP A 49 -3.94 8.83 16.00
CA ASP A 49 -4.72 9.74 15.15
C ASP A 49 -4.76 11.18 15.70
N ALA A 50 -4.31 11.42 16.93
CA ALA A 50 -4.15 12.76 17.49
C ALA A 50 -2.75 13.35 17.24
N ASP A 51 -1.76 12.54 16.86
CA ASP A 51 -0.43 13.02 16.50
C ASP A 51 -0.40 13.54 15.06
N PHE A 52 -0.04 14.80 14.91
CA PHE A 52 0.07 15.45 13.60
C PHE A 52 1.07 14.73 12.67
N THR A 53 2.13 14.14 13.22
CA THR A 53 3.16 13.46 12.42
C THR A 53 2.62 12.17 11.81
N ASP A 54 1.90 11.38 12.61
CA ASP A 54 1.26 10.15 12.15
C ASP A 54 0.15 10.46 11.14
N LEU A 55 -0.66 11.49 11.38
CA LEU A 55 -1.67 11.97 10.42
C LEU A 55 -1.05 12.36 9.08
N GLN A 56 0.07 13.08 9.09
CA GLN A 56 0.76 13.48 7.86
C GLN A 56 1.31 12.27 7.11
N ALA A 57 1.95 11.33 7.82
CA ALA A 57 2.47 10.10 7.24
C ALA A 57 1.34 9.25 6.62
N VAL A 58 0.22 9.08 7.33
CA VAL A 58 -0.98 8.37 6.84
C VAL A 58 -1.52 9.01 5.58
N ALA A 59 -1.69 10.34 5.57
CA ALA A 59 -2.18 11.07 4.40
C ALA A 59 -1.22 10.96 3.20
N SER A 60 0.08 10.96 3.45
CA SER A 60 1.11 10.77 2.42
C SER A 60 1.05 9.37 1.81
N ILE A 61 1.00 8.33 2.64
CA ILE A 61 0.84 6.93 2.21
C ILE A 61 -0.46 6.76 1.41
N ALA A 62 -1.57 7.34 1.87
CA ALA A 62 -2.85 7.28 1.17
C ALA A 62 -2.75 7.88 -0.24
N ARG A 63 -2.13 9.08 -0.38
CA ARG A 63 -1.93 9.73 -1.69
C ARG A 63 -1.02 8.93 -2.62
N ILE A 64 0.09 8.40 -2.11
CA ILE A 64 1.06 7.63 -2.92
C ILE A 64 0.44 6.32 -3.43
N THR A 65 -0.33 5.65 -2.57
CA THR A 65 -0.84 4.32 -2.87
C THR A 65 -2.18 4.34 -3.58
N GLY A 66 -3.00 5.39 -3.38
CA GLY A 66 -4.36 5.46 -3.91
C GLY A 66 -5.23 4.26 -3.51
N GLY A 67 -4.99 3.68 -2.32
CA GLY A 67 -5.66 2.46 -1.87
C GLY A 67 -5.14 1.17 -2.51
N ASN A 68 -4.11 1.22 -3.36
CA ASN A 68 -3.51 0.03 -3.95
C ASN A 68 -2.74 -0.77 -2.89
N PHE A 69 -3.39 -1.81 -2.35
CA PHE A 69 -2.83 -2.66 -1.29
C PHE A 69 -1.44 -3.23 -1.62
N ARG A 70 -1.18 -3.60 -2.88
CA ARG A 70 0.13 -4.13 -3.28
C ARG A 70 1.21 -3.06 -3.20
N LEU A 71 0.91 -1.84 -3.64
CA LEU A 71 1.84 -0.72 -3.55
C LEU A 71 2.06 -0.32 -2.09
N LEU A 72 0.99 -0.26 -1.29
CA LEU A 72 1.05 -0.04 0.15
C LEU A 72 1.99 -1.04 0.83
N HIS A 73 1.79 -2.34 0.59
CA HIS A 73 2.65 -3.36 1.17
C HIS A 73 4.13 -3.17 0.79
N ARG A 74 4.43 -2.90 -0.49
CA ARG A 74 5.79 -2.64 -0.95
C ARG A 74 6.41 -1.39 -0.30
N LEU A 75 5.62 -0.34 -0.10
CA LEU A 75 6.05 0.88 0.58
C LEU A 75 6.45 0.59 2.03
N PHE A 76 5.64 -0.15 2.77
CA PHE A 76 5.98 -0.52 4.15
C PHE A 76 7.24 -1.38 4.26
N VAL A 77 7.50 -2.27 3.30
CA VAL A 77 8.76 -3.04 3.28
C VAL A 77 9.96 -2.09 3.17
N GLN A 78 9.85 -1.00 2.41
CA GLN A 78 10.92 0.01 2.34
C GLN A 78 10.99 0.86 3.62
N ILE A 79 9.86 1.28 4.18
CA ILE A 79 9.81 2.03 5.46
C ILE A 79 10.48 1.20 6.57
N GLU A 80 10.12 -0.07 6.72
CA GLU A 80 10.73 -0.97 7.71
C GLU A 80 12.24 -1.07 7.53
N ARG A 81 12.71 -1.13 6.28
CA ARG A 81 14.13 -1.19 5.97
C ARG A 81 14.85 0.11 6.35
N ILE A 82 14.27 1.27 6.05
CA ILE A 82 14.82 2.59 6.40
C ILE A 82 14.87 2.76 7.91
N HIS A 83 13.81 2.38 8.62
CA HIS A 83 13.76 2.39 10.09
C HIS A 83 14.87 1.55 10.71
N LYS A 84 15.04 0.31 10.24
CA LYS A 84 16.07 -0.59 10.78
C LYS A 84 17.50 -0.11 10.52
N ILE A 85 17.76 0.49 9.36
CA ILE A 85 19.10 0.97 9.02
C ILE A 85 19.46 2.24 9.78
N ASN A 86 18.49 3.13 10.00
CA ASN A 86 18.72 4.45 10.58
C ASN A 86 18.30 4.54 12.06
N GLU A 87 17.90 3.42 12.67
CA GLU A 87 17.45 3.33 14.07
C GLU A 87 16.32 4.33 14.42
N LEU A 88 15.40 4.55 13.47
CA LEU A 88 14.29 5.49 13.65
C LEU A 88 13.17 4.87 14.49
N SER A 89 12.52 5.71 15.30
CA SER A 89 11.39 5.33 16.16
C SER A 89 10.04 5.90 15.70
N LEU A 90 10.03 6.71 14.63
CA LEU A 90 8.83 7.41 14.15
C LEU A 90 8.75 7.38 12.63
N VAL A 91 7.55 7.19 12.08
CA VAL A 91 7.31 7.26 10.63
C VAL A 91 6.93 8.69 10.28
N THR A 92 7.89 9.47 9.80
CA THR A 92 7.65 10.82 9.30
C THR A 92 7.34 10.81 7.80
N ASP A 93 6.81 11.92 7.30
CA ASP A 93 6.59 12.13 5.85
C ASP A 93 7.88 11.96 5.03
N ASP A 94 9.03 12.41 5.57
CA ASP A 94 10.34 12.24 4.93
C ASP A 94 10.72 10.76 4.76
N VAL A 95 10.43 9.92 5.76
CA VAL A 95 10.66 8.47 5.68
C VAL A 95 9.76 7.85 4.62
N VAL A 96 8.51 8.30 4.52
CA VAL A 96 7.56 7.84 3.52
C VAL A 96 8.03 8.21 2.11
N GLU A 97 8.49 9.44 1.88
CA GLU A 97 9.02 9.88 0.58
C GLU A 97 10.35 9.18 0.24
N ALA A 98 11.24 8.97 1.21
CA ALA A 98 12.46 8.19 1.01
C ALA A 98 12.14 6.74 0.60
N ALA A 99 11.16 6.11 1.27
CA ALA A 99 10.68 4.77 0.92
C ALA A 99 10.08 4.73 -0.49
N ARG A 100 9.27 5.74 -0.84
CA ARG A 100 8.67 5.88 -2.17
C ARG A 100 9.72 6.04 -3.27
N SER A 101 10.74 6.88 -3.07
CA SER A 101 11.78 7.11 -4.08
C SER A 101 12.61 5.86 -4.41
N THR A 102 12.68 4.90 -3.48
CA THR A 102 13.33 3.60 -3.68
C THR A 102 12.47 2.64 -4.53
N LEU A 103 11.17 2.91 -4.69
CA LEU A 103 10.26 2.07 -5.43
C LEU A 103 10.11 2.53 -6.89
N VAL A 104 10.25 1.58 -7.81
CA VAL A 104 9.74 1.77 -9.16
C VAL A 104 8.21 1.62 -9.14
N ILE A 105 7.54 2.75 -9.32
CA ILE A 105 6.10 2.88 -9.48
C ILE A 105 5.86 3.18 -10.96
N GLY A 106 5.12 2.32 -11.66
CA GLY A 106 4.77 2.60 -13.05
C GLY A 106 3.99 3.91 -13.11
N ALA A 107 4.40 4.83 -13.98
CA ALA A 107 3.66 6.06 -14.21
C ALA A 107 2.22 5.69 -14.62
N THR A 108 1.25 6.29 -13.93
CA THR A 108 -0.17 6.23 -14.29
C THR A 108 -0.41 6.85 -15.65
#